data_AF-A0A2D4P230-F1
#
_entry.id   AF-A0A2D4P230-F1
#
_cell.length_a   1.000
_cell.length_b   1.000
_cell.length_c   1.000
_cell.angle_alpha   90.00
_cell.angle_beta   90.00
_cell.angle_gamma   90.00
#
_symmetry.space_group_name_H-M   'P 1'
#
loop_
_entity.id
_entity.type
_entity.pdbx_description
1 polymer ?
#
loop_
_entity_poly.entity_id
_entity_poly.type
_entity_poly.pdbx_seq_one_letter_code
_entity_poly.pdbx_strand_id
1 'polypeptide(L)'
;PDVTIQALGEDEITLDCVLSGKFTGGRSGLACLACGPQLEIVSPITGERLSAYRFNGVNEQLPTILAVKEFSWQKRNGLLIGLEETEGSVLCLYDLGISRVIKAVVLPGRVTAIEPIINHGGASLTTQHMHQCLRWLFGVAVVVTDVGHVLLIDLCLDDLSCNQNEIEAS
;
A
#
# COMPACT_ATOMS: atom_id res chain seq x y z
N PRO A 1 7.88 -6.77 -19.64
CA PRO A 1 9.35 -6.78 -19.88
C PRO A 1 10.00 -7.99 -19.20
N ASP A 2 11.11 -8.53 -19.73
CA ASP A 2 11.76 -9.72 -19.15
C ASP A 2 12.15 -9.51 -17.67
N VAL A 3 12.61 -8.30 -17.33
CA VAL A 3 12.95 -7.93 -15.95
C VAL A 3 11.76 -8.04 -14.98
N THR A 4 10.53 -7.78 -15.43
CA THR A 4 9.31 -7.94 -14.60
C THR A 4 9.01 -9.41 -14.38
N ILE A 5 9.19 -10.24 -15.41
CA ILE A 5 8.96 -11.69 -15.31
C ILE A 5 10.00 -12.32 -14.38
N GLN A 6 11.27 -11.94 -14.54
CA GLN A 6 12.36 -12.39 -13.68
C GLN A 6 12.11 -11.98 -12.22
N ALA A 7 11.80 -10.71 -11.95
CA ALA A 7 11.56 -10.24 -10.59
C ALA A 7 10.39 -10.97 -9.90
N LEU A 8 9.32 -11.29 -10.62
CA LEU A 8 8.18 -12.05 -10.08
C LEU A 8 8.47 -13.55 -9.93
N GLY A 9 9.48 -14.06 -10.66
CA GLY A 9 9.91 -15.46 -10.64
C GLY A 9 11.07 -15.76 -9.67
N GLU A 10 11.78 -14.74 -9.18
CA GLU A 10 12.86 -14.90 -8.18
C GLU A 10 12.37 -15.56 -6.89
N ASP A 11 11.08 -15.44 -6.58
CA ASP A 11 10.46 -16.06 -5.40
C ASP A 11 9.99 -17.51 -5.63
N GLU A 12 10.36 -18.17 -6.75
CA GLU A 12 10.28 -19.66 -6.86
C GLU A 12 11.09 -20.37 -5.75
N ILE A 13 11.99 -19.67 -5.07
CA ILE A 13 12.73 -20.14 -3.89
C ILE A 13 11.81 -20.23 -2.66
N THR A 14 10.78 -19.38 -2.57
CA THR A 14 9.68 -19.42 -1.59
C THR A 14 8.45 -20.08 -2.22
N LEU A 15 8.46 -21.41 -2.24
CA LEU A 15 7.50 -22.31 -2.92
C LEU A 15 5.99 -22.03 -2.70
N ASP A 16 5.61 -21.20 -1.73
CA ASP A 16 4.22 -20.91 -1.36
C ASP A 16 3.72 -19.53 -1.84
N CYS A 17 4.56 -18.72 -2.52
CA CYS A 17 4.15 -17.41 -3.01
C CYS A 17 3.28 -17.50 -4.27
N VAL A 18 2.05 -17.00 -4.18
CA VAL A 18 1.11 -16.96 -5.31
C VAL A 18 1.21 -15.62 -6.04
N LEU A 19 1.43 -15.66 -7.35
CA LEU A 19 1.33 -14.47 -8.20
C LEU A 19 -0.12 -13.96 -8.22
N SER A 20 -0.30 -12.72 -7.79
CA SER A 20 -1.57 -12.00 -7.84
C SER A 20 -1.49 -10.83 -8.80
N GLY A 21 -2.61 -10.53 -9.46
CA GLY A 21 -2.69 -9.43 -10.42
C GLY A 21 -4.04 -8.74 -10.37
N LYS A 22 -4.06 -7.41 -10.43
CA LYS A 22 -5.30 -6.63 -10.40
C LYS A 22 -5.17 -5.31 -11.15
N PHE A 23 -6.23 -4.94 -11.86
CA PHE A 23 -6.42 -3.57 -12.34
C PHE A 23 -6.94 -2.69 -11.22
N THR A 24 -6.29 -1.55 -11.00
CA THR A 24 -6.75 -0.58 -10.01
C THR A 24 -7.99 0.16 -10.53
N GLY A 25 -8.92 0.47 -9.62
CA GLY A 25 -10.18 1.13 -9.97
C GLY A 25 -10.11 2.66 -10.00
N GLY A 26 -8.92 3.25 -9.86
CA GLY A 26 -8.74 4.70 -9.83
C GLY A 26 -8.59 5.32 -11.22
N ARG A 27 -8.25 6.61 -11.23
CA ARG A 27 -8.20 7.41 -12.47
C ARG A 27 -7.00 7.07 -13.35
N SER A 28 -5.93 6.55 -12.76
CA SER A 28 -4.73 6.18 -13.51
C SER A 28 -4.84 4.83 -14.20
N GLY A 29 -5.78 3.98 -13.77
CA GLY A 29 -6.02 2.66 -14.37
C GLY A 29 -4.73 1.86 -14.48
N LEU A 30 -4.14 1.49 -13.35
CA LEU A 30 -2.87 0.77 -13.30
C LEU A 30 -3.14 -0.74 -13.28
N ALA A 31 -2.18 -1.53 -13.76
CA ALA A 31 -2.14 -2.96 -13.47
C ALA A 31 -1.04 -3.23 -12.44
N CYS A 32 -1.44 -3.76 -11.28
CA CYS A 32 -0.53 -4.15 -10.21
C CYS A 32 -0.38 -5.67 -10.21
N LEU A 33 0.86 -6.14 -10.16
CA LEU A 33 1.25 -7.53 -10.01
C LEU A 33 2.03 -7.65 -8.69
N ALA A 34 1.75 -8.69 -7.91
CA ALA A 34 2.45 -8.95 -6.66
C ALA A 34 2.71 -10.45 -6.48
N CYS A 35 3.91 -10.80 -6.04
CA CYS A 35 4.31 -12.16 -5.70
C CYS A 35 5.24 -12.07 -4.47
N GLY A 36 4.84 -12.64 -3.33
CA GLY A 36 5.59 -12.48 -2.07
C GLY A 36 5.81 -10.99 -1.73
N PRO A 37 7.06 -10.53 -1.51
CA PRO A 37 7.41 -9.13 -1.28
C PRO A 37 7.56 -8.30 -2.56
N GLN A 38 7.50 -8.89 -3.76
CA GLN A 38 7.72 -8.19 -5.01
C GLN A 38 6.46 -7.52 -5.52
N LEU A 39 6.54 -6.21 -5.79
CA LEU A 39 5.52 -5.41 -6.45
C LEU A 39 6.00 -4.93 -7.82
N GLU A 40 5.17 -5.13 -8.84
CA GLU A 40 5.38 -4.61 -10.19
C GLU A 40 4.12 -3.84 -10.63
N ILE A 41 4.31 -2.61 -11.10
CA ILE A 41 3.26 -1.78 -11.67
C ILE A 41 3.52 -1.65 -13.15
N VAL A 42 2.55 -2.06 -13.97
CA VAL A 42 2.64 -2.01 -15.43
C VAL A 42 1.49 -1.21 -16.03
N SER A 43 1.75 -0.64 -17.20
CA SER A 43 0.71 -0.05 -18.03
C SER A 43 -0.24 -1.16 -18.50
N PRO A 44 -1.55 -1.06 -18.24
CA PRO A 44 -2.49 -2.10 -18.69
C PRO A 44 -2.65 -2.12 -20.21
N ILE A 45 -2.25 -1.04 -20.90
CA ILE A 45 -2.38 -0.90 -22.36
C ILE A 45 -1.13 -1.42 -23.06
N THR A 46 0.05 -1.00 -22.59
CA THR A 46 1.33 -1.29 -23.27
C THR A 46 2.09 -2.45 -22.65
N GLY A 47 1.78 -2.84 -21.41
CA GLY A 47 2.53 -3.82 -20.64
C GLY A 47 3.91 -3.32 -20.18
N GLU A 48 4.24 -2.05 -20.43
CA GLU A 48 5.49 -1.44 -19.97
C GLU A 48 5.51 -1.30 -18.47
N ARG A 49 6.67 -1.54 -17.86
CA ARG A 49 6.86 -1.36 -16.42
C ARG A 49 6.91 0.13 -16.10
N LEU A 50 5.97 0.56 -15.27
CA LEU A 50 5.87 1.92 -14.76
C LEU A 50 6.68 2.10 -13.48
N SER A 51 6.67 1.10 -12.60
CA SER A 51 7.33 1.15 -11.31
C SER A 51 7.47 -0.26 -10.73
N ALA A 52 8.41 -0.46 -9.80
CA ALA A 52 8.64 -1.72 -9.10
C ALA A 52 9.25 -1.47 -7.73
N TYR A 53 8.97 -2.38 -6.79
CA TYR A 53 9.51 -2.33 -5.44
C TYR A 53 9.54 -3.72 -4.81
N ARG A 54 10.62 -4.03 -4.09
CA ARG A 54 10.71 -5.23 -3.26
C ARG A 54 10.66 -4.79 -1.80
N PHE A 55 9.60 -5.16 -1.10
CA PHE A 55 9.45 -4.86 0.32
C PHE A 55 10.43 -5.71 1.14
N ASN A 56 10.90 -5.13 2.24
CA ASN A 56 11.72 -5.83 3.21
C ASN A 56 10.96 -5.86 4.54
N GLY A 57 11.19 -6.90 5.34
CA GLY A 57 10.59 -7.01 6.66
C GLY A 57 11.67 -6.99 7.74
N VAL A 58 11.21 -6.95 8.99
CA VAL A 58 12.09 -7.00 10.16
C VAL A 58 12.87 -8.31 10.20
N ASN A 59 14.11 -8.27 10.68
CA ASN A 59 14.97 -9.43 10.85
C ASN A 59 15.20 -10.25 9.56
N GLU A 60 15.25 -9.56 8.41
CA GLU A 60 15.47 -10.18 7.07
C GLU A 60 14.36 -11.15 6.64
N GLN A 61 13.24 -11.19 7.37
CA GLN A 61 12.12 -12.02 6.99
C GLN A 61 11.25 -11.28 5.98
N LEU A 62 11.08 -11.85 4.79
CA LEU A 62 10.39 -11.19 3.70
C LEU A 62 8.89 -11.12 3.96
N PRO A 63 8.26 -9.93 3.83
CA PRO A 63 6.83 -9.79 3.97
C PRO A 63 6.10 -10.34 2.76
N THR A 64 4.79 -10.55 2.89
CA THR A 64 3.91 -10.88 1.75
C THR A 64 2.94 -9.74 1.48
N ILE A 65 2.83 -9.31 0.23
CA ILE A 65 1.83 -8.31 -0.18
C ILE A 65 0.45 -8.99 -0.20
N LEU A 66 -0.47 -8.51 0.63
CA LEU A 66 -1.84 -9.05 0.72
C LEU A 66 -2.90 -8.15 0.09
N ALA A 67 -2.68 -6.84 0.08
CA ALA A 67 -3.67 -5.89 -0.43
C ALA A 67 -2.99 -4.71 -1.12
N VAL A 68 -3.55 -4.29 -2.26
CA VAL A 68 -3.10 -3.12 -3.03
C VAL A 68 -4.30 -2.29 -3.45
N LYS A 69 -4.27 -0.99 -3.17
CA LYS A 69 -5.29 -0.02 -3.59
C LYS A 69 -4.65 1.25 -4.12
N GLU A 70 -5.13 1.72 -5.27
CA GLU A 70 -4.72 3.04 -5.78
C GLU A 70 -5.16 4.15 -4.84
N PHE A 71 -4.25 5.07 -4.59
CA PHE A 71 -4.47 6.20 -3.71
C PHE A 71 -3.68 7.40 -4.21
N SER A 72 -4.38 8.49 -4.53
CA SER A 72 -3.77 9.74 -4.98
C SER A 72 -4.00 10.82 -3.93
N TRP A 73 -2.95 11.52 -3.51
CA TRP A 73 -3.02 12.60 -2.51
C TRP A 73 -2.14 13.77 -2.96
N GLN A 74 -2.51 15.01 -2.65
CA GLN A 74 -1.66 16.20 -2.90
C GLN A 74 -1.00 16.28 -4.31
N LYS A 75 -1.73 15.87 -5.37
CA LYS A 75 -1.24 15.77 -6.77
C LYS A 75 -0.20 14.68 -7.03
N ARG A 76 0.06 13.82 -6.05
CA ARG A 76 0.84 12.58 -6.18
C ARG A 76 -0.11 11.41 -6.46
N ASN A 77 0.43 10.40 -7.12
CA ASN A 77 -0.24 9.14 -7.35
C ASN A 77 0.57 8.04 -6.66
N GLY A 78 -0.14 7.10 -6.07
CA GLY A 78 0.50 6.03 -5.34
C GLY A 78 -0.46 4.90 -5.01
N LEU A 79 -0.02 4.08 -4.08
CA LEU A 79 -0.75 2.90 -3.63
C LEU A 79 -0.76 2.85 -2.11
N LEU A 80 -1.89 2.43 -1.54
CA LEU A 80 -1.91 1.84 -0.20
C LEU A 80 -1.64 0.34 -0.36
N ILE A 81 -0.76 -0.18 0.49
CA ILE A 81 -0.29 -1.57 0.42
C ILE A 81 -0.36 -2.18 1.81
N GLY A 82 -1.03 -3.32 1.94
CA GLY A 82 -1.03 -4.13 3.15
C GLY A 82 -0.02 -5.25 3.04
N LEU A 83 0.98 -5.25 3.92
CA LEU A 83 2.00 -6.29 4.05
C LEU A 83 1.67 -7.19 5.24
N GLU A 84 1.83 -8.50 5.06
CA GLU A 84 1.89 -9.47 6.14
C GLU A 84 3.34 -9.66 6.59
N GLU A 85 3.55 -9.58 7.90
CA GLU A 85 4.81 -9.90 8.57
C GLU A 85 4.58 -11.01 9.59
N THR A 86 5.66 -11.58 10.13
CA THR A 86 5.58 -12.68 11.11
C THR A 86 4.77 -12.33 12.36
N GLU A 87 4.89 -11.10 12.84
CA GLU A 87 4.26 -10.64 14.08
C GLU A 87 2.99 -9.80 13.84
N GLY A 88 2.59 -9.59 12.58
CA GLY A 88 1.41 -8.77 12.28
C GLY A 88 1.36 -8.30 10.84
N SER A 89 1.17 -7.00 10.66
CA SER A 89 1.05 -6.41 9.33
C SER A 89 1.49 -4.95 9.34
N VAL A 90 1.83 -4.45 8.16
CA VAL A 90 2.19 -3.06 7.94
C VAL A 90 1.29 -2.50 6.85
N LEU A 91 0.73 -1.30 7.08
CA LEU A 91 0.12 -0.51 6.02
C LEU A 91 1.16 0.48 5.49
N CYS A 92 1.48 0.38 4.20
CA CYS A 92 2.42 1.26 3.52
C CYS A 92 1.68 2.22 2.58
N LEU A 93 2.17 3.45 2.51
CA LEU A 93 1.86 4.43 1.48
C LEU A 93 3.03 4.50 0.50
N TYR A 94 2.82 4.01 -0.71
CA TYR A 94 3.82 3.94 -1.77
C TYR A 94 3.60 5.05 -2.80
N ASP A 95 4.61 5.87 -3.05
CA ASP A 95 4.59 6.94 -4.04
C ASP A 95 5.15 6.44 -5.38
N LEU A 96 4.28 6.38 -6.41
CA LEU A 96 4.66 5.92 -7.74
C LEU A 96 5.64 6.86 -8.44
N GLY A 97 5.59 8.15 -8.15
CA GLY A 97 6.44 9.16 -8.79
C GLY A 97 7.92 9.00 -8.46
N ILE A 98 8.21 8.46 -7.27
CA ILE A 98 9.58 8.18 -6.81
C ILE A 98 9.86 6.69 -6.58
N SER A 99 8.85 5.85 -6.77
CA SER A 99 8.91 4.39 -6.58
C SER A 99 9.41 3.98 -5.18
N ARG A 100 8.86 4.59 -4.12
CA ARG A 100 9.26 4.33 -2.72
C ARG A 100 8.07 4.36 -1.77
N VAL A 101 8.19 3.62 -0.67
CA VAL A 101 7.37 3.82 0.52
C VAL A 101 7.74 5.15 1.17
N ILE A 102 6.74 5.97 1.47
CA ILE A 102 6.92 7.28 2.12
C ILE A 102 6.32 7.34 3.52
N LYS A 103 5.38 6.44 3.84
CA LYS A 103 4.82 6.27 5.18
C LYS A 103 4.50 4.80 5.40
N ALA A 104 4.69 4.32 6.61
CA ALA A 104 4.29 2.99 7.03
C ALA A 104 3.76 3.02 8.47
N VAL A 105 2.86 2.11 8.80
CA VAL A 105 2.33 1.95 10.16
C VAL A 105 2.06 0.49 10.47
N VAL A 106 2.47 0.05 11.65
CA VAL A 106 2.21 -1.30 12.16
C VAL A 106 0.74 -1.44 12.53
N LEU A 107 0.18 -2.58 12.17
CA LEU A 107 -1.22 -2.93 12.39
C LEU A 107 -1.33 -4.03 13.44
N PRO A 108 -2.30 -3.94 14.36
CA PRO A 108 -2.58 -5.00 15.32
C PRO A 108 -3.33 -6.16 14.64
N GLY A 109 -2.57 -7.12 14.11
CA GLY A 109 -3.07 -8.34 13.48
C GLY A 109 -2.89 -8.39 11.97
N ARG A 110 -3.22 -9.55 11.37
CA ARG A 110 -3.00 -9.81 9.95
C ARG A 110 -4.02 -9.08 9.10
N VAL A 111 -3.57 -8.25 8.16
CA VAL A 111 -4.44 -7.52 7.23
C VAL A 111 -5.12 -8.48 6.24
N THR A 112 -6.39 -8.21 5.93
CA THR A 112 -7.16 -8.95 4.90
C THR A 112 -7.70 -8.04 3.81
N ALA A 113 -7.96 -6.77 4.13
CA ALA A 113 -8.42 -5.78 3.16
C ALA A 113 -8.04 -4.36 3.59
N ILE A 114 -7.88 -3.49 2.59
CA ILE A 114 -7.67 -2.05 2.77
C ILE A 114 -8.64 -1.29 1.86
N GLU A 115 -9.17 -0.16 2.34
CA GLU A 115 -10.02 0.73 1.54
C GLU A 115 -9.73 2.20 1.88
N PRO A 116 -9.27 3.02 0.93
CA PRO A 116 -9.14 4.46 1.16
C PRO A 116 -10.52 5.11 1.29
N ILE A 117 -10.72 5.92 2.33
CA ILE A 117 -11.97 6.64 2.56
C ILE A 117 -11.86 8.07 2.05
N ILE A 118 -10.76 8.76 2.40
CA ILE A 118 -10.50 10.13 1.97
C ILE A 118 -9.00 10.37 1.83
N ASN A 119 -8.62 11.22 0.88
CA ASN A 119 -7.22 11.46 0.50
C ASN A 119 -6.67 12.84 0.90
N HIS A 120 -7.40 13.54 1.76
CA HIS A 120 -7.06 14.84 2.30
C HIS A 120 -7.72 14.98 3.67
N GLY A 121 -7.36 16.03 4.39
CA GLY A 121 -7.91 16.32 5.71
C GLY A 121 -8.35 17.76 5.87
N GLY A 122 -8.60 18.10 7.14
CA GLY A 122 -8.94 19.45 7.57
C GLY A 122 -10.42 19.81 7.45
N ALA A 123 -10.76 20.95 8.05
CA ALA A 123 -12.09 21.52 8.02
C ALA A 123 -12.40 22.14 6.65
N SER A 124 -12.74 21.31 5.67
CA SER A 124 -13.18 21.72 4.34
C SER A 124 -14.66 21.42 4.11
N LEU A 125 -15.23 21.98 3.03
CA LEU A 125 -16.57 21.60 2.56
C LEU A 125 -16.62 20.13 2.11
N THR A 126 -15.53 19.61 1.54
CA THR A 126 -15.46 18.25 1.01
C THR A 126 -15.45 17.19 2.11
N THR A 127 -15.04 17.52 3.35
CA THR A 127 -15.06 16.59 4.49
C THR A 127 -16.34 16.66 5.33
N GLN A 128 -17.31 17.52 5.00
CA GLN A 128 -18.52 17.74 5.82
C GLN A 128 -19.41 16.51 5.98
N HIS A 129 -19.37 15.58 5.02
CA HIS A 129 -20.13 14.34 5.07
C HIS A 129 -19.54 13.30 6.04
N MET A 130 -18.32 13.54 6.57
CA MET A 130 -17.65 12.65 7.50
C MET A 130 -17.98 12.98 8.95
N HIS A 131 -17.85 11.97 9.81
CA HIS A 131 -17.93 12.14 11.26
C HIS A 131 -16.90 13.16 11.76
N GLN A 132 -17.27 13.98 12.75
CA GLN A 132 -16.45 15.10 13.22
C GLN A 132 -15.03 14.67 13.62
N CYS A 133 -14.87 13.53 14.29
CA CYS A 133 -13.54 13.02 14.68
C CYS A 133 -12.64 12.74 13.46
N LEU A 134 -13.20 12.23 12.36
CA LEU A 134 -12.43 11.91 11.14
C LEU A 134 -12.01 13.15 10.38
N ARG A 135 -12.71 14.27 10.57
CA ARG A 135 -12.39 15.55 9.92
C ARG A 135 -11.12 16.21 10.49
N TRP A 136 -10.63 15.73 11.64
CA TRP A 136 -9.36 16.14 12.22
C TRP A 136 -8.15 15.37 11.67
N LEU A 137 -8.38 14.26 10.96
CA LEU A 137 -7.34 13.43 10.38
C LEU A 137 -6.95 13.93 8.99
N PHE A 138 -5.77 13.54 8.50
CA PHE A 138 -5.26 13.93 7.20
C PHE A 138 -5.04 12.73 6.30
N GLY A 139 -6.11 12.38 5.58
CA GLY A 139 -6.18 11.13 4.82
C GLY A 139 -6.57 9.97 5.73
N VAL A 140 -7.56 9.18 5.33
CA VAL A 140 -8.06 8.07 6.15
C VAL A 140 -8.19 6.82 5.30
N ALA A 141 -7.65 5.72 5.80
CA ALA A 141 -7.84 4.39 5.26
C ALA A 141 -8.54 3.48 6.27
N VAL A 142 -9.40 2.60 5.78
CA VAL A 142 -9.91 1.46 6.55
C VAL A 142 -9.00 0.27 6.32
N VAL A 143 -8.64 -0.40 7.41
CA VAL A 143 -7.94 -1.68 7.39
C VAL A 143 -8.80 -2.71 8.11
N VAL A 144 -8.99 -3.87 7.49
CA VAL A 144 -9.69 -5.01 8.08
C VAL A 144 -8.69 -6.11 8.39
N THR A 145 -8.80 -6.73 9.56
CA THR A 145 -7.95 -7.84 9.97
C THR A 145 -8.66 -9.20 9.88
N ASP A 146 -7.89 -10.27 9.98
CA ASP A 146 -8.36 -11.67 10.00
C ASP A 146 -9.26 -12.01 11.20
N VAL A 147 -9.06 -11.36 12.34
CA VAL A 147 -9.92 -11.47 13.53
C VAL A 147 -11.14 -10.55 13.50
N GLY A 148 -11.36 -9.84 12.39
CA GLY A 148 -12.55 -8.99 12.19
C GLY A 148 -12.45 -7.59 12.79
N HIS A 149 -11.26 -7.12 13.17
CA HIS A 149 -11.09 -5.71 13.52
C HIS A 149 -11.27 -4.83 12.28
N VAL A 150 -11.89 -3.67 12.48
CA VAL A 150 -12.03 -2.61 11.47
C VAL A 150 -11.36 -1.36 12.02
N LEU A 151 -10.20 -1.04 11.47
CA LEU A 151 -9.35 0.05 11.93
C LEU A 151 -9.49 1.25 11.00
N LEU A 152 -9.69 2.43 11.57
CA LEU A 152 -9.62 3.70 10.85
C LEU A 152 -8.24 4.31 11.12
N ILE A 153 -7.41 4.35 10.08
CA ILE A 153 -6.02 4.76 10.16
C ILE A 153 -5.89 6.17 9.61
N ASP A 154 -5.32 7.08 10.41
CA ASP A 154 -4.85 8.39 9.94
C ASP A 154 -3.56 8.20 9.14
N LEU A 155 -3.53 8.74 7.93
CA LEU A 155 -2.37 8.68 7.04
C LEU A 155 -1.40 9.86 7.27
N CYS A 156 -1.74 10.79 8.17
CA CYS A 156 -0.92 11.94 8.57
C CYS A 156 -0.32 12.67 7.35
N LEU A 157 -1.13 12.91 6.32
CA LEU A 157 -0.67 13.49 5.05
C LEU A 157 -0.24 14.96 5.19
N ASP A 158 -0.57 15.62 6.29
CA ASP A 158 -0.10 16.95 6.67
C ASP A 158 1.35 16.95 7.19
N ASP A 159 1.85 15.82 7.72
CA ASP A 159 3.24 15.69 8.12
C ASP A 159 4.14 15.34 6.92
N LEU A 160 4.74 16.37 6.33
CA LEU A 160 5.68 16.26 5.22
C LEU A 160 7.11 15.90 5.66
N SER A 161 7.40 15.89 6.96
CA SER A 161 8.74 15.63 7.51
C SER A 161 8.97 14.15 7.80
N CYS A 162 7.90 13.41 8.06
CA CYS A 162 7.95 11.97 8.32
C CYS A 162 7.99 11.16 7.01
N ASN A 163 9.18 10.63 6.70
CA ASN A 163 9.41 9.59 5.71
C ASN A 163 9.82 8.30 6.44
N GLN A 164 8.85 7.57 6.99
CA GLN A 164 9.08 6.27 7.61
C GLN A 164 8.75 5.17 6.60
N ASN A 165 9.72 4.30 6.33
CA ASN A 165 9.51 3.12 5.48
C ASN A 165 8.99 1.93 6.31
N GLU A 166 8.70 0.82 5.65
CA GLU A 166 8.17 -0.39 6.27
C GLU A 166 9.10 -0.97 7.35
N ILE A 167 10.42 -0.89 7.17
CA ILE A 167 11.39 -1.40 8.15
C ILE A 167 11.44 -0.51 9.40
N GLU A 168 11.37 0.81 9.22
CA GLU A 168 11.44 1.79 10.31
C GLU A 168 10.16 1.82 11.17
N ALA A 169 9.04 1.37 10.61
CA ALA A 169 7.76 1.31 11.30
C ALA A 169 7.62 0.06 12.18
N SER A 170 8.17 -1.07 11.73
CA SER A 170 8.02 -2.39 12.35
C SER A 170 8.92 -2.66 13.57
#